data_AF-A9PH87-F1
#
_entry.id   AF-A9PH87-F1
#
_cell.length_a   1.000
_cell.length_b   1.000
_cell.length_c   1.000
_cell.angle_alpha   90.00
_cell.angle_beta   90.00
_cell.angle_gamma   90.00
#
_symmetry.space_group_name_H-M   'P 1'
#
loop_
_entity.id
_entity.type
_entity.pdbx_description
1 polymer ?
#
loop_
_entity_poly.entity_id
_entity_poly.type
_entity_poly.pdbx_seq_one_letter_code
_entity_poly.pdbx_strand_id
1 'polypeptide(L)'
;MMRYKEEKEAKKEAFRKYLESSGVLDALTKVLVALYEQNDKPSSALEFIQQKLGGPSLSEYEKLQAEMSELQNKYGDLLGAHQETCKELEELKNSHNVASATDTTDGEAPKDEP
;
A
#
# COMPACT_ATOMS: atom_id res chain seq x y z
N MET A 1 -26.16 -46.14 4.64
CA MET A 1 -26.88 -44.88 4.32
C MET A 1 -27.25 -44.05 5.55
N MET A 2 -27.74 -44.65 6.64
CA MET A 2 -28.15 -43.91 7.85
C MET A 2 -27.01 -43.10 8.51
N ARG A 3 -25.85 -43.73 8.76
CA ARG A 3 -24.65 -43.04 9.32
C ARG A 3 -24.16 -41.85 8.50
N TYR A 4 -24.18 -41.95 7.17
CA TYR A 4 -23.76 -40.86 6.29
C TYR A 4 -24.69 -39.63 6.39
N LYS A 5 -25.99 -39.87 6.61
CA LYS A 5 -26.97 -38.80 6.83
C LYS A 5 -26.77 -38.14 8.19
N GLU A 6 -26.51 -38.92 9.24
CA GLU A 6 -26.20 -38.43 10.59
C GLU A 6 -24.92 -37.58 10.62
N GLU A 7 -23.85 -38.04 9.96
CA GLU A 7 -22.60 -37.28 9.82
C GLU A 7 -22.79 -35.95 9.07
N LYS A 8 -23.64 -35.93 8.03
CA LYS A 8 -23.97 -34.71 7.29
C LYS A 8 -24.73 -33.71 8.15
N GLU A 9 -25.72 -34.16 8.92
CA GLU A 9 -26.47 -33.28 9.81
C GLU A 9 -25.61 -32.78 10.98
N ALA A 10 -24.72 -33.61 11.54
CA ALA A 10 -23.77 -33.19 12.56
C ALA A 10 -22.83 -32.06 12.06
N LYS A 11 -22.35 -32.16 10.81
CA LYS A 11 -21.53 -31.10 10.19
C LYS A 11 -22.31 -29.78 10.02
N LYS A 12 -23.55 -29.85 9.56
CA LYS A 12 -24.41 -28.66 9.45
C LYS A 12 -24.66 -28.00 10.79
N GLU A 13 -24.94 -28.81 11.81
CA GLU A 13 -25.19 -28.32 13.17
C GLU A 13 -23.94 -27.67 13.77
N ALA A 14 -22.77 -28.28 13.58
CA ALA A 14 -21.50 -27.68 13.99
C ALA A 14 -21.26 -26.33 13.30
N PHE A 15 -21.56 -26.21 12.01
CA PHE A 15 -21.42 -24.95 11.28
C PHE A 15 -22.41 -23.88 11.77
N ARG A 16 -23.66 -24.25 12.05
CA ARG A 16 -24.64 -23.32 12.65
C ARG A 16 -24.16 -22.80 14.00
N LYS A 17 -23.74 -23.70 14.89
CA LYS A 17 -23.18 -23.32 16.21
C LYS A 17 -21.96 -22.42 16.08
N TYR A 18 -21.11 -22.64 15.08
CA TYR A 18 -19.98 -21.77 14.80
C TYR A 18 -20.42 -20.36 14.41
N LEU A 19 -21.39 -20.22 13.49
CA LEU A 19 -21.92 -18.92 13.10
C LEU A 19 -22.62 -18.18 14.25
N GLU A 20 -23.30 -18.92 15.12
CA GLU A 20 -23.91 -18.39 16.34
C GLU A 20 -22.85 -17.93 17.34
N SER A 21 -21.89 -18.80 17.68
CA SER A 21 -20.88 -18.51 18.72
C SER A 21 -19.86 -17.45 18.30
N SER A 22 -19.58 -17.33 17.00
CA SER A 22 -18.73 -16.27 16.45
C SER A 22 -19.47 -14.93 16.27
N GLY A 23 -20.77 -14.88 16.53
CA GLY A 23 -21.58 -13.66 16.41
C GLY A 23 -21.91 -13.26 14.97
N VAL A 24 -21.58 -14.09 13.97
CA VAL A 24 -21.86 -13.80 12.55
C VAL A 24 -23.36 -13.63 12.30
N LEU A 25 -24.20 -14.48 12.90
CA LEU A 25 -25.65 -14.37 12.73
C LEU A 25 -26.20 -13.07 13.34
N ASP A 26 -25.70 -12.66 14.50
CA ASP A 26 -26.10 -11.42 15.17
C ASP A 26 -25.70 -10.20 14.34
N ALA A 27 -24.46 -10.17 13.84
CA ALA A 27 -23.97 -9.11 12.96
C ALA A 27 -24.82 -9.00 11.68
N LEU A 28 -25.05 -10.10 10.97
CA LEU A 28 -25.87 -10.12 9.77
C LEU A 28 -27.32 -9.69 10.06
N THR A 29 -27.89 -10.14 11.17
CA THR A 29 -29.26 -9.75 11.59
C THR A 29 -29.33 -8.25 11.84
N LYS A 30 -28.38 -7.67 12.57
CA LYS A 30 -28.32 -6.23 12.85
C LYS A 30 -28.23 -5.40 11.57
N VAL A 31 -27.44 -5.84 10.59
CA VAL A 31 -27.33 -5.14 9.29
C VAL A 31 -28.65 -5.20 8.51
N LEU A 32 -29.32 -6.35 8.49
CA LEU A 32 -30.62 -6.49 7.83
C LEU A 32 -31.72 -5.68 8.53
N VAL A 33 -31.71 -5.63 9.86
CA VAL A 33 -32.60 -4.76 10.65
C VAL A 33 -32.34 -3.29 10.31
N ALA A 34 -31.07 -2.85 10.31
CA ALA A 34 -30.72 -1.48 9.96
C ALA A 34 -31.16 -1.09 8.54
N LEU A 35 -31.12 -2.04 7.58
CA LEU A 35 -31.63 -1.84 6.21
C LEU A 35 -33.17 -1.77 6.18
N TYR A 36 -33.84 -2.61 6.97
CA TYR A 36 -35.29 -2.61 7.10
C TYR A 36 -35.81 -1.30 7.70
N GLU A 37 -35.12 -0.78 8.73
CA GLU A 37 -35.47 0.46 9.45
C GLU A 37 -35.17 1.75 8.66
N GLN A 38 -34.44 1.68 7.54
CA GLN A 38 -34.27 2.84 6.67
C GLN A 38 -35.64 3.32 6.15
N ASN A 39 -35.99 4.57 6.49
CA ASN A 39 -37.20 5.25 6.01
C ASN A 39 -37.21 5.35 4.47
N ASP A 40 -36.08 5.78 3.91
CA ASP A 40 -35.83 5.76 2.46
C ASP A 40 -34.86 4.63 2.12
N LYS A 41 -35.27 3.73 1.22
CA LYS A 41 -34.41 2.62 0.83
C LYS A 41 -33.19 3.13 0.06
N PRO A 42 -31.97 2.66 0.41
CA PRO A 42 -30.78 3.06 -0.31
C PRO A 42 -30.90 2.62 -1.78
N SER A 43 -30.34 3.42 -2.68
CA SER A 43 -30.28 3.12 -4.12
C SER A 43 -29.59 1.78 -4.39
N SER A 44 -28.60 1.41 -3.57
CA SER A 44 -27.94 0.11 -3.57
C SER A 44 -27.99 -0.53 -2.17
N ALA A 45 -28.86 -1.54 -2.01
CA ALA A 45 -28.91 -2.33 -0.78
C ALA A 45 -27.61 -3.10 -0.53
N LEU A 46 -26.93 -3.53 -1.59
CA LEU A 46 -25.67 -4.29 -1.48
C LEU A 46 -24.54 -3.42 -0.92
N GLU A 47 -24.38 -2.19 -1.43
CA GLU A 47 -23.38 -1.25 -0.92
C GLU A 47 -23.66 -0.88 0.54
N PHE A 48 -24.93 -0.66 0.90
CA PHE A 48 -25.32 -0.39 2.29
C PHE A 48 -24.88 -1.53 3.22
N ILE A 49 -25.13 -2.78 2.82
CA ILE A 49 -24.73 -3.96 3.61
C ILE A 49 -23.21 -4.05 3.71
N GLN A 50 -22.48 -3.86 2.60
CA GLN A 50 -21.01 -3.87 2.60
C GLN A 50 -20.44 -2.83 3.56
N GLN A 51 -20.92 -1.59 3.48
CA GLN A 51 -20.50 -0.51 4.39
C GLN A 51 -20.83 -0.82 5.85
N LYS A 52 -22.03 -1.35 6.15
CA LYS A 52 -22.42 -1.71 7.52
C LYS A 52 -21.62 -2.89 8.10
N LEU A 53 -21.08 -3.75 7.25
CA LEU A 53 -20.15 -4.83 7.64
C LEU A 53 -18.68 -4.38 7.68
N GLY A 54 -18.39 -3.10 7.43
CA GLY A 54 -17.04 -2.54 7.45
C GLY A 54 -16.22 -2.79 6.18
N GLY A 55 -16.87 -3.20 5.08
CA GLY A 55 -16.24 -3.26 3.77
C GLY A 55 -16.06 -1.86 3.17
N PRO A 56 -14.96 -1.61 2.44
CA PRO A 56 -14.77 -0.34 1.74
C PRO A 56 -15.86 -0.17 0.67
N SER A 57 -16.38 1.03 0.55
CA SER A 57 -17.24 1.40 -0.58
C SER A 57 -16.44 1.44 -1.89
N LEU A 58 -17.15 1.36 -3.03
CA LEU A 58 -16.52 1.50 -4.34
C LEU A 58 -15.76 2.83 -4.47
N SER A 59 -16.35 3.93 -3.99
CA SER A 59 -15.72 5.24 -4.01
C SER A 59 -14.44 5.30 -3.15
N GLU A 60 -14.43 4.68 -1.97
CA GLU A 60 -13.23 4.59 -1.13
C GLU A 60 -12.14 3.75 -1.80
N TYR A 61 -12.53 2.66 -2.46
CA TYR A 61 -11.59 1.82 -3.21
C TYR A 61 -10.97 2.58 -4.39
N GLU A 62 -11.77 3.28 -5.19
CA GLU A 62 -11.32 4.11 -6.30
C GLU A 62 -10.39 5.23 -5.83
N LYS A 63 -10.75 5.91 -4.73
CA LYS A 63 -9.93 6.93 -4.12
C LYS A 63 -8.58 6.37 -3.68
N LEU A 64 -8.56 5.24 -3.00
CA LEU A 64 -7.34 4.58 -2.55
C LEU A 64 -6.45 4.17 -3.74
N GLN A 65 -7.06 3.69 -4.82
CA GLN A 65 -6.34 3.36 -6.06
C GLN A 65 -5.70 4.59 -6.71
N ALA A 66 -6.42 5.71 -6.74
CA ALA A 66 -5.90 6.98 -7.25
C ALA A 66 -4.72 7.48 -6.40
N GLU A 67 -4.84 7.47 -5.07
CA GLU A 67 -3.75 7.86 -4.16
C GLU A 67 -2.51 6.97 -4.34
N MET A 68 -2.71 5.67 -4.53
CA MET A 68 -1.62 4.72 -4.79
C MET A 68 -0.88 5.04 -6.09
N SER A 69 -1.62 5.35 -7.16
CA SER A 69 -1.04 5.77 -8.44
C SER A 69 -0.29 7.10 -8.32
N GLU A 70 -0.87 8.09 -7.63
CA GLU A 70 -0.23 9.39 -7.41
C GLU A 70 1.07 9.24 -6.63
N LEU A 71 1.07 8.40 -5.58
CA LEU A 71 2.25 8.15 -4.77
C LEU A 71 3.36 7.44 -5.56
N GLN A 72 2.99 6.49 -6.44
CA GLN A 72 3.94 5.84 -7.34
C GLN A 72 4.59 6.84 -8.31
N ASN A 73 3.81 7.76 -8.88
CA ASN A 73 4.34 8.80 -9.77
C ASN A 73 5.33 9.70 -9.03
N LYS A 74 4.94 10.22 -7.85
CA LYS A 74 5.82 11.06 -7.01
C LYS A 74 7.10 10.35 -6.62
N TYR A 75 7.02 9.05 -6.30
CA TYR A 75 8.20 8.25 -6.00
C TYR A 75 9.12 8.13 -7.21
N GLY A 76 8.57 7.90 -8.41
CA GLY A 76 9.32 7.85 -9.65
C GLY A 76 10.04 9.17 -9.95
N ASP A 77 9.33 10.30 -9.84
CA ASP A 77 9.90 11.64 -10.06
C ASP A 77 11.03 11.94 -9.08
N LEU A 78 10.80 11.65 -7.79
CA LEU A 78 11.79 11.87 -6.73
C LEU A 78 13.03 10.99 -6.93
N LEU A 79 12.84 9.73 -7.33
CA LEU A 79 13.94 8.81 -7.61
C LEU A 79 14.76 9.29 -8.82
N GLY A 80 14.09 9.81 -9.85
CA GLY A 80 14.75 10.42 -11.02
C GLY A 80 15.60 11.63 -10.64
N ALA A 81 15.02 12.58 -9.91
CA ALA A 81 15.73 13.78 -9.45
C ALA A 81 16.91 13.44 -8.53
N HIS A 82 16.76 12.44 -7.66
CA HIS A 82 17.85 11.96 -6.81
C HIS A 82 18.99 11.36 -7.64
N GLN A 83 18.66 10.55 -8.66
CA GLN A 83 19.66 9.96 -9.55
C GLN A 83 20.44 11.03 -10.32
N GLU A 84 19.76 12.05 -10.83
CA GLU A 84 20.39 13.17 -11.54
C GLU A 84 21.31 13.97 -10.62
N THR A 85 20.84 14.33 -9.43
CA THR A 85 21.64 15.04 -8.41
C THR A 85 22.90 14.25 -8.01
N CYS A 86 22.79 12.93 -7.83
CA CYS A 86 23.95 12.09 -7.52
C CYS A 86 24.99 12.08 -8.64
N LYS A 87 24.55 12.05 -9.92
CA LYS A 87 25.46 12.12 -11.07
C LYS A 87 26.18 13.46 -11.12
N GLU A 88 25.46 14.57 -10.97
CA GLU A 88 26.05 15.92 -10.95
C GLU A 88 27.09 16.07 -9.82
N LEU A 89 26.79 15.55 -8.62
CA LEU A 89 27.74 15.55 -7.50
C LEU A 89 29.00 14.73 -7.79
N GLU A 90 28.86 13.58 -8.45
CA GLU A 90 29.99 12.75 -8.82
C GLU A 90 30.87 13.42 -9.89
N GLU A 91 30.26 14.07 -10.89
CA GLU A 91 30.95 14.85 -11.90
C GLU A 91 31.71 16.04 -11.28
N LEU A 92 31.06 16.83 -10.42
CA LEU A 92 31.70 17.93 -9.69
C LEU A 92 32.87 17.47 -8.81
N LYS A 93 32.70 16.36 -8.08
CA LYS A 93 33.76 15.76 -7.26
C LYS A 93 34.96 15.35 -8.12
N ASN A 94 34.70 14.74 -9.28
CA ASN A 94 35.76 14.31 -10.19
C ASN A 94 36.52 15.51 -10.78
N SER A 95 35.83 16.59 -11.17
CA SER A 95 36.48 17.83 -11.63
C SER A 95 37.29 18.53 -10.52
N HIS A 96 36.82 18.50 -9.26
CA HIS A 96 37.57 19.08 -8.14
C HIS A 96 38.86 18.30 -7.82
N ASN A 97 38.83 16.97 -7.92
CA ASN A 97 40.02 16.13 -7.73
C ASN A 97 41.10 16.34 -8.80
N VAL A 98 40.70 16.72 -10.03
CA VAL A 98 41.64 17.04 -11.11
C VAL A 98 42.29 18.40 -10.92
N ALA A 99 41.56 19.39 -10.37
CA ALA A 99 42.10 20.72 -10.09
C ALA A 99 43.06 20.76 -8.88
N SER A 100 42.83 19.96 -7.84
CA SER A 100 43.76 19.87 -6.70
C SER A 100 45.04 19.07 -6.98
N ALA A 101 45.10 18.29 -8.07
CA ALA A 101 46.29 17.52 -8.43
C ALA A 101 47.34 18.31 -9.24
N THR A 102 47.03 19.52 -9.72
CA THR A 102 47.93 20.30 -10.59
C THR A 102 48.69 21.44 -9.90
N ASP A 103 48.46 21.71 -8.62
CA ASP A 103 49.14 22.80 -7.86
C ASP A 103 50.34 22.32 -7.00
N THR A 104 50.93 21.17 -7.32
CA THR A 104 52.15 20.68 -6.62
C THR A 104 53.25 20.20 -7.58
N THR A 105 53.44 20.82 -8.75
CA THR A 105 54.63 20.57 -9.58
C THR A 105 55.05 21.81 -10.37
N ASP A 106 55.69 22.78 -9.72
CA ASP A 106 56.74 23.63 -10.32
C ASP A 106 57.24 24.61 -9.24
N GLY A 107 58.52 24.75 -8.90
CA GLY A 107 59.72 24.12 -9.41
C GLY A 107 60.91 24.68 -8.61
N GLU A 108 61.90 23.85 -8.32
CA GLU A 108 63.22 24.35 -7.89
C GLU A 108 64.26 23.72 -8.81
N ALA A 109 64.77 24.55 -9.73
CA ALA A 109 65.73 24.18 -10.74
C ALA A 109 67.11 23.92 -10.12
N PRO A 110 67.84 22.89 -10.56
CA PRO A 110 69.22 22.67 -10.16
C PRO A 110 70.13 23.63 -10.96
N LYS A 111 71.01 24.35 -10.27
CA LYS A 111 72.17 24.99 -10.91
C LYS A 111 73.43 24.63 -10.15
N ASP A 112 74.25 23.84 -10.85
CA ASP A 112 75.61 23.45 -10.52
C ASP A 112 76.53 24.65 -10.23
N GLU A 113 77.35 24.46 -9.19
CA GLU A 113 78.80 24.70 -9.01
C GLU A 113 79.56 25.70 -9.92
N PRO A 114 80.62 26.36 -9.37
CA PRO A 114 81.86 25.66 -8.97
C PRO A 114 82.37 25.94 -7.55
#